data_AF-A0AAW1T3E5-F1
#
_entry.id   AF-A0AAW1T3E5-F1
#
_cell.length_a   1.000
_cell.length_b   1.000
_cell.length_c   1.000
_cell.angle_alpha   90.00
_cell.angle_beta   90.00
_cell.angle_gamma   90.00
#
_symmetry.space_group_name_H-M   'P 1'
#
loop_
_entity.id
_entity.type
_entity.pdbx_description
1 polymer ?
#
loop_
_entity_poly.entity_id
_entity_poly.type
_entity_poly.pdbx_seq_one_letter_code
_entity_poly.pdbx_strand_id
1 'polypeptide(L)'
;MGNVLESLPDSIGDLKKLYRLGLKSNKLRTLPATFGGLEALVELFATDNDLEELPAGMGHLKSLVKLQLSFNRLHSLPSEMGYLPKLELMRVAVNDIQDVPDSFAELHRLAWFSLAGNPACAEAHPPRPDILTLLPQDVPPEEVLGSGASGEVHASIYQSQAVAVKRFVADVSPDGHARDEIAVSCCIDHPHLIKVIGMIVEPPSLVVGRVQGQQMAAKPNLQSLLRCRWDDGTSFQIEFLLRVAASIASALAYLHSLGICHGDVYAHNILPDASGNAVLCDYGASFFYTKGPVPWEAQEVRAYGLFVNDMIARLSSKTDTSVRRFRSLITRCMEEPTQSRPLFQDIVQELDVLRSNMR
;
A
#
# COMPACT_ATOMS: atom_id res chain seq x y z
N MET A 1 11.14 14.83 -15.84
CA MET A 1 11.24 14.98 -17.31
C MET A 1 11.19 13.59 -17.88
N GLY A 2 10.19 13.33 -18.72
CA GLY A 2 10.05 12.10 -19.46
C GLY A 2 10.91 12.10 -20.72
N ASN A 3 11.30 10.92 -21.19
CA ASN A 3 11.80 10.80 -22.57
C ASN A 3 10.59 10.68 -23.52
N VAL A 4 10.83 10.68 -24.83
CA VAL A 4 9.77 10.50 -25.85
C VAL A 4 9.93 9.16 -26.57
N LEU A 5 10.35 8.11 -25.84
CA LEU A 5 10.53 6.79 -26.44
C LEU A 5 9.17 6.18 -26.78
N GLU A 6 8.97 5.83 -28.04
CA GLU A 6 7.76 5.16 -28.54
C GLU A 6 7.90 3.64 -28.55
N SER A 7 9.13 3.13 -28.62
CA SER A 7 9.44 1.69 -28.62
C SER A 7 10.79 1.39 -27.98
N LEU A 8 10.98 0.14 -27.56
CA LEU A 8 12.28 -0.42 -27.20
C LEU A 8 12.75 -1.40 -28.29
N PRO A 9 14.07 -1.49 -28.55
CA PRO A 9 14.58 -2.49 -29.49
C PRO A 9 14.47 -3.90 -28.90
N ASP A 10 14.31 -4.91 -29.76
CA ASP A 10 14.27 -6.32 -29.34
C ASP A 10 15.54 -6.76 -28.59
N SER A 11 16.68 -6.13 -28.87
CA SER A 11 17.95 -6.41 -28.17
C SER A 11 17.95 -6.02 -26.69
N ILE A 12 16.91 -5.34 -26.18
CA ILE A 12 16.77 -5.10 -24.75
C ILE A 12 16.76 -6.42 -23.96
N GLY A 13 16.17 -7.48 -24.52
CA GLY A 13 16.12 -8.81 -23.91
C GLY A 13 17.47 -9.48 -23.72
N ASP A 14 18.52 -8.99 -24.38
CA ASP A 14 19.89 -9.51 -24.29
C ASP A 14 20.63 -8.96 -23.07
N LEU A 15 20.08 -7.97 -22.37
CA LEU A 15 20.68 -7.36 -21.19
C LEU A 15 20.52 -8.25 -19.94
N LYS A 16 21.13 -9.43 -19.96
CA LYS A 16 21.03 -10.48 -18.91
C LYS A 16 21.50 -10.04 -17.52
N LYS A 17 22.22 -8.93 -17.42
CA LYS A 17 22.73 -8.34 -16.18
C LYS A 17 21.99 -7.07 -15.76
N LEU A 18 20.98 -6.64 -16.50
CA LEU A 18 20.23 -5.42 -16.20
C LEU A 18 19.47 -5.61 -14.89
N TYR A 19 19.83 -4.84 -13.87
CA TYR A 19 19.24 -4.92 -12.54
C TYR A 19 17.98 -4.06 -12.41
N ARG A 20 18.00 -2.87 -12.99
CA ARG A 20 16.93 -1.88 -12.90
C ARG A 20 16.71 -1.22 -14.25
N LEU A 21 15.44 -1.07 -14.64
CA LEU A 21 15.03 -0.42 -15.88
C LEU A 21 14.02 0.68 -15.58
N GLY A 22 14.41 1.92 -15.89
CA GLY A 22 13.58 3.12 -15.77
C GLY A 22 13.07 3.59 -17.12
N LEU A 23 11.76 3.53 -17.31
CA LEU A 23 11.01 3.90 -18.52
C LEU A 23 9.88 4.90 -18.20
N LYS A 24 9.88 5.49 -17.00
CA LYS A 24 8.82 6.40 -16.55
C LYS A 24 8.63 7.59 -17.50
N SER A 25 7.38 8.00 -17.72
CA SER A 25 7.02 9.19 -18.51
C SER A 25 7.58 9.09 -19.94
N ASN A 26 7.20 8.04 -20.67
CA ASN A 26 7.54 7.86 -22.08
C ASN A 26 6.26 7.76 -22.93
N LYS A 27 6.35 7.25 -24.16
CA LYS A 27 5.25 7.03 -25.10
C LYS A 27 5.20 5.57 -25.57
N LEU A 28 5.69 4.65 -24.74
CA LEU A 28 5.73 3.23 -25.09
C LEU A 28 4.30 2.69 -25.16
N ARG A 29 3.96 2.04 -26.28
CA ARG A 29 2.69 1.33 -26.45
C ARG A 29 2.76 -0.16 -26.17
N THR A 30 3.94 -0.75 -26.33
CA THR A 30 4.21 -2.16 -26.06
C THR A 30 5.62 -2.33 -25.50
N LEU A 31 5.88 -3.49 -24.90
CA LEU A 31 7.23 -3.99 -24.62
C LEU A 31 7.54 -5.12 -25.61
N PRO A 32 8.79 -5.25 -26.10
CA PRO A 32 9.14 -6.26 -27.09
C PRO A 32 8.93 -7.68 -26.55
N ALA A 33 8.64 -8.65 -27.42
CA ALA A 33 8.44 -10.05 -27.00
C ALA A 33 9.66 -10.65 -26.28
N THR A 34 10.86 -10.12 -26.57
CA THR A 34 12.12 -10.50 -25.93
C THR A 34 12.30 -9.96 -24.51
N PHE A 35 11.38 -9.14 -24.00
CA PHE A 35 11.51 -8.48 -22.69
C PHE A 35 11.65 -9.49 -21.53
N GLY A 36 11.05 -10.67 -21.67
CA GLY A 36 11.24 -11.78 -20.72
C GLY A 36 12.67 -12.31 -20.61
N GLY A 37 13.57 -11.90 -21.51
CA GLY A 37 15.00 -12.20 -21.47
C GLY A 37 15.77 -11.45 -20.38
N LEU A 38 15.17 -10.47 -19.70
CA LEU A 38 15.79 -9.68 -18.64
C LEU A 38 15.87 -10.45 -17.30
N GLU A 39 16.60 -11.56 -17.29
CA GLU A 39 16.65 -12.55 -16.20
C GLU A 39 17.09 -11.98 -14.83
N ALA A 40 17.93 -10.94 -14.83
CA ALA A 40 18.44 -10.28 -13.63
C ALA A 40 17.64 -9.03 -13.21
N LEU A 41 16.56 -8.69 -13.91
CA LEU A 41 15.78 -7.48 -13.63
C LEU A 41 15.05 -7.61 -12.29
N VAL A 42 15.34 -6.68 -11.38
CA VAL A 42 14.76 -6.61 -10.03
C VAL A 42 13.71 -5.51 -9.95
N GLU A 43 13.91 -4.39 -10.65
CA GLU A 43 13.01 -3.24 -10.60
C GLU A 43 12.67 -2.73 -12.01
N LEU A 44 11.38 -2.68 -12.32
CA LEU A 44 10.84 -2.09 -13.54
C LEU A 44 9.96 -0.89 -13.20
N PHE A 45 10.32 0.27 -13.73
CA PHE A 45 9.55 1.51 -13.63
C PHE A 45 9.05 1.92 -15.00
N ALA A 46 7.81 1.59 -15.36
CA ALA A 46 7.18 1.96 -16.64
C ALA A 46 5.88 2.75 -16.43
N THR A 47 5.77 3.45 -15.30
CA THR A 47 4.68 4.38 -15.00
C THR A 47 4.57 5.49 -16.04
N ASP A 48 3.37 5.96 -16.34
CA ASP A 48 3.11 7.10 -17.24
C ASP A 48 3.67 6.83 -18.65
N ASN A 49 3.06 5.84 -19.31
CA ASN A 49 3.29 5.46 -20.70
C ASN A 49 1.92 5.23 -21.37
N ASP A 50 1.92 4.69 -22.59
CA ASP A 50 0.70 4.34 -23.33
C ASP A 50 0.59 2.81 -23.52
N LEU A 51 1.13 2.00 -22.59
CA LEU A 51 1.19 0.53 -22.74
C LEU A 51 -0.23 -0.04 -22.80
N GLU A 52 -0.57 -0.70 -23.89
CA GLU A 52 -1.90 -1.31 -24.11
C GLU A 52 -1.94 -2.78 -23.67
N GLU A 53 -0.79 -3.46 -23.75
CA GLU A 53 -0.58 -4.85 -23.36
C GLU A 53 0.85 -5.08 -22.82
N LEU A 54 1.03 -6.19 -22.11
CA LEU A 54 2.33 -6.69 -21.71
C LEU A 54 2.61 -8.03 -22.41
N PRO A 55 3.86 -8.30 -22.82
CA PRO A 55 4.20 -9.58 -23.44
C PRO A 55 4.08 -10.71 -22.41
N ALA A 56 3.64 -11.90 -22.86
CA ALA A 56 3.58 -13.10 -22.00
C ALA A 56 4.92 -13.44 -21.32
N GLY A 57 6.04 -13.04 -21.96
CA GLY A 57 7.39 -13.13 -21.40
C GLY A 57 7.60 -12.42 -20.06
N MET A 58 6.68 -11.56 -19.60
CA MET A 58 6.73 -10.96 -18.26
C MET A 58 6.83 -12.01 -17.15
N GLY A 59 6.19 -13.18 -17.30
CA GLY A 59 6.29 -14.28 -16.33
C GLY A 59 7.68 -14.92 -16.22
N HIS A 60 8.60 -14.61 -17.14
CA HIS A 60 9.99 -15.11 -17.12
C HIS A 60 10.95 -14.25 -16.28
N LEU A 61 10.50 -13.09 -15.79
CA LEU A 61 11.32 -12.17 -14.98
C LEU A 61 11.51 -12.68 -13.54
N LYS A 62 12.20 -13.81 -13.36
CA LYS A 62 12.32 -14.53 -12.07
C LYS A 62 13.02 -13.75 -10.96
N SER A 63 13.69 -12.66 -11.29
CA SER A 63 14.34 -11.76 -10.33
C SER A 63 13.50 -10.55 -9.95
N LEU A 64 12.36 -10.31 -10.60
CA LEU A 64 11.57 -9.10 -10.44
C LEU A 64 10.95 -9.04 -9.05
N VAL A 65 11.22 -7.94 -8.34
CA VAL A 65 10.70 -7.66 -6.99
C VAL A 65 9.73 -6.50 -7.00
N LYS A 66 9.99 -5.49 -7.84
CA LYS A 66 9.23 -4.24 -7.88
C LYS A 66 8.80 -3.93 -9.31
N LEU A 67 7.48 -3.84 -9.51
CA LEU A 67 6.85 -3.51 -10.78
C LEU A 67 5.98 -2.27 -10.64
N GLN A 68 6.25 -1.24 -11.44
CA GLN A 68 5.43 -0.03 -11.50
C GLN A 68 4.96 0.21 -12.93
N LEU A 69 3.66 0.09 -13.15
CA LEU A 69 2.94 0.17 -14.42
C LEU A 69 1.72 1.09 -14.35
N SER A 70 1.53 1.83 -13.26
CA SER A 70 0.42 2.79 -13.15
C SER A 70 0.46 3.83 -14.27
N PHE A 71 -0.70 4.39 -14.65
CA PHE A 71 -0.83 5.34 -15.76
C PHE A 71 -0.35 4.76 -17.08
N ASN A 72 -1.05 3.71 -17.51
CA ASN A 72 -0.93 3.13 -18.84
C ASN A 72 -2.36 2.87 -19.36
N ARG A 73 -2.50 2.06 -20.41
CA ARG A 73 -3.78 1.67 -21.03
C ARG A 73 -3.94 0.15 -21.04
N LEU A 74 -3.41 -0.51 -20.02
CA LEU A 74 -3.38 -1.98 -19.96
C LEU A 74 -4.80 -2.50 -19.82
N HIS A 75 -5.25 -3.33 -20.75
CA HIS A 75 -6.60 -3.94 -20.70
C HIS A 75 -6.64 -5.22 -19.86
N SER A 76 -5.49 -5.86 -19.68
CA SER A 76 -5.32 -7.09 -18.90
C SER A 76 -3.87 -7.23 -18.43
N LEU A 77 -3.65 -8.15 -17.48
CA LEU A 77 -2.32 -8.59 -17.07
C LEU A 77 -2.08 -10.02 -17.57
N PRO A 78 -0.88 -10.37 -18.08
CA PRO A 78 -0.56 -11.75 -18.45
C PRO A 78 -0.69 -12.71 -17.27
N SER A 79 -1.38 -13.83 -17.47
CA SER A 79 -1.58 -14.85 -16.44
C SER A 79 -0.25 -15.42 -15.91
N GLU A 80 0.79 -15.43 -16.74
CA GLU A 80 2.12 -15.92 -16.43
C GLU A 80 2.81 -15.09 -15.32
N MET A 81 2.38 -13.84 -15.12
CA MET A 81 2.87 -13.01 -14.02
C MET A 81 2.50 -13.58 -12.64
N GLY A 82 1.44 -14.39 -12.56
CA GLY A 82 1.04 -15.10 -11.34
C GLY A 82 2.15 -15.98 -10.74
N TYR A 83 3.13 -16.37 -11.57
CA TYR A 83 4.24 -17.26 -11.19
C TYR A 83 5.59 -16.54 -11.05
N LEU A 84 5.56 -15.24 -10.72
CA LEU A 84 6.76 -14.46 -10.39
C LEU A 84 7.18 -14.71 -8.94
N PRO A 85 8.26 -15.47 -8.69
CA PRO A 85 8.56 -16.01 -7.36
C PRO A 85 9.08 -14.97 -6.36
N LYS A 86 9.39 -13.75 -6.82
CA LYS A 86 10.00 -12.69 -6.01
C LYS A 86 9.22 -11.38 -6.04
N LEU A 87 8.10 -11.31 -6.77
CA LEU A 87 7.36 -10.06 -6.90
C LEU A 87 6.74 -9.71 -5.55
N GLU A 88 7.12 -8.56 -4.98
CA GLU A 88 6.65 -8.08 -3.68
C GLU A 88 5.82 -6.81 -3.78
N LEU A 89 6.12 -5.96 -4.77
CA LEU A 89 5.39 -4.72 -5.03
C LEU A 89 4.93 -4.65 -6.48
N MET A 90 3.62 -4.44 -6.69
CA MET A 90 3.03 -4.24 -8.01
C MET A 90 2.06 -3.05 -8.01
N ARG A 91 2.40 -1.98 -8.73
CA ARG A 91 1.51 -0.83 -8.92
C ARG A 91 0.99 -0.81 -10.34
N VAL A 92 -0.32 -0.97 -10.51
CA VAL A 92 -1.03 -1.01 -11.81
C VAL A 92 -2.25 -0.08 -11.81
N ALA A 93 -2.30 0.88 -10.88
CA ALA A 93 -3.39 1.84 -10.77
C ALA A 93 -3.55 2.69 -12.04
N VAL A 94 -4.78 3.09 -12.35
CA VAL A 94 -5.14 3.93 -13.49
C VAL A 94 -4.65 3.33 -14.81
N ASN A 95 -5.34 2.25 -15.18
CA ASN A 95 -5.23 1.52 -16.44
C ASN A 95 -6.68 1.14 -16.88
N ASP A 96 -6.81 0.31 -17.91
CA ASP A 96 -8.11 -0.19 -18.41
C ASP A 96 -8.33 -1.67 -18.06
N ILE A 97 -7.72 -2.15 -16.95
CA ILE A 97 -7.71 -3.57 -16.58
C ILE A 97 -9.12 -4.01 -16.23
N GLN A 98 -9.69 -4.93 -17.01
CA GLN A 98 -11.05 -5.44 -16.80
C GLN A 98 -11.11 -6.46 -15.66
N ASP A 99 -10.12 -7.34 -15.58
CA ASP A 99 -10.02 -8.40 -14.58
C ASP A 99 -8.55 -8.67 -14.23
N VAL A 100 -8.32 -9.17 -13.02
CA VAL A 100 -7.02 -9.67 -12.57
C VAL A 100 -6.99 -11.20 -12.70
N PRO A 101 -5.99 -11.80 -13.37
CA PRO A 101 -5.96 -13.26 -13.58
C PRO A 101 -5.96 -14.06 -12.28
N ASP A 102 -6.69 -15.18 -12.25
CA ASP A 102 -6.75 -16.10 -11.10
C ASP A 102 -5.38 -16.61 -10.64
N SER A 103 -4.42 -16.72 -11.56
CA SER A 103 -3.05 -17.11 -11.27
C SER A 103 -2.35 -16.16 -10.29
N PHE A 104 -2.86 -14.95 -10.06
CA PHE A 104 -2.31 -14.01 -9.08
C PHE A 104 -2.54 -14.48 -7.64
N ALA A 105 -3.35 -15.51 -7.41
CA ALA A 105 -3.37 -16.26 -6.15
C ALA A 105 -2.01 -16.89 -5.81
N GLU A 106 -1.20 -17.21 -6.83
CA GLU A 106 0.12 -17.85 -6.72
C GLU A 106 1.27 -16.84 -6.51
N LEU A 107 0.96 -15.53 -6.46
CA LEU A 107 1.93 -14.50 -6.10
C LEU A 107 2.23 -14.52 -4.60
N HIS A 108 2.86 -15.59 -4.11
CA HIS A 108 3.09 -15.81 -2.68
C HIS A 108 3.98 -14.75 -2.03
N ARG A 109 4.65 -13.88 -2.80
CA ARG A 109 5.45 -12.80 -2.22
C ARG A 109 4.84 -11.42 -2.38
N LEU A 110 3.70 -11.27 -3.05
CA LEU A 110 3.08 -9.95 -3.15
C LEU A 110 2.69 -9.45 -1.76
N ALA A 111 2.99 -8.19 -1.48
CA ALA A 111 2.67 -7.55 -0.20
C ALA A 111 2.08 -6.17 -0.43
N TRP A 112 2.64 -5.40 -1.36
CA TRP A 112 2.21 -4.04 -1.64
C TRP A 112 1.69 -3.92 -3.07
N PHE A 113 0.50 -3.36 -3.23
CA PHE A 113 -0.14 -3.31 -4.53
C PHE A 113 -1.15 -2.18 -4.65
N SER A 114 -1.29 -1.65 -5.86
CA SER A 114 -2.32 -0.68 -6.19
C SER A 114 -3.03 -1.07 -7.48
N LEU A 115 -4.37 -1.02 -7.43
CA LEU A 115 -5.26 -1.36 -8.55
C LEU A 115 -6.29 -0.25 -8.82
N ALA A 116 -6.41 0.75 -7.94
CA ALA A 116 -7.38 1.84 -8.04
C ALA A 116 -7.43 2.49 -9.44
N GLY A 117 -8.61 2.92 -9.87
CA GLY A 117 -8.80 3.51 -11.19
C GLY A 117 -8.79 2.51 -12.35
N ASN A 118 -9.01 1.22 -12.08
CA ASN A 118 -9.25 0.19 -13.10
C ASN A 118 -10.70 -0.32 -13.04
N PRO A 119 -11.30 -0.73 -14.17
CA PRO A 119 -12.60 -1.41 -14.19
C PRO A 119 -12.67 -2.70 -13.36
N ALA A 120 -11.53 -3.36 -13.11
CA ALA A 120 -11.43 -4.52 -12.23
C ALA A 120 -11.73 -4.23 -10.74
N CYS A 121 -11.75 -2.95 -10.33
CA CYS A 121 -12.14 -2.58 -8.98
C CYS A 121 -13.66 -2.68 -8.79
N ALA A 122 -14.09 -3.06 -7.59
CA ALA A 122 -15.49 -2.99 -7.23
C ALA A 122 -15.97 -1.52 -7.15
N GLU A 123 -17.28 -1.33 -7.22
CA GLU A 123 -17.88 -0.02 -7.01
C GLU A 123 -17.56 0.53 -5.62
N ALA A 124 -17.31 1.83 -5.53
CA ALA A 124 -17.08 2.50 -4.26
C ALA A 124 -18.34 2.51 -3.40
N HIS A 125 -18.17 2.30 -2.10
CA HIS A 125 -19.24 2.49 -1.13
C HIS A 125 -19.64 3.97 -1.05
N PRO A 126 -20.91 4.27 -0.73
CA PRO A 126 -21.32 5.65 -0.47
C PRO A 126 -20.54 6.23 0.71
N PRO A 127 -20.26 7.54 0.71
CA PRO A 127 -19.65 8.21 1.86
C PRO A 127 -20.55 8.06 3.09
N ARG A 128 -19.94 8.04 4.27
CA ARG A 128 -20.70 7.97 5.52
C ARG A 128 -21.61 9.20 5.65
N PRO A 129 -22.80 9.07 6.26
CA PRO A 129 -23.76 10.18 6.36
C PRO A 129 -23.25 11.42 7.13
N ASP A 130 -22.22 11.26 7.95
CA ASP A 130 -21.59 12.33 8.75
C ASP A 130 -20.48 13.08 8.00
N ILE A 131 -20.10 12.67 6.79
CA ILE A 131 -19.10 13.37 5.98
C ILE A 131 -19.66 14.69 5.47
N LEU A 132 -19.03 15.79 5.88
CA LEU A 132 -19.42 17.13 5.49
C LEU A 132 -18.89 17.49 4.09
N THR A 133 -19.67 18.22 3.31
CA THR A 133 -19.17 18.95 2.14
C THR A 133 -18.83 20.37 2.59
N LEU A 134 -17.54 20.69 2.66
CA LEU A 134 -17.02 21.94 3.22
C LEU A 134 -16.56 22.90 2.12
N LEU A 135 -16.58 24.20 2.40
CA LEU A 135 -15.99 25.21 1.54
C LEU A 135 -14.53 25.47 1.96
N PRO A 136 -13.62 25.82 1.03
CA PRO A 136 -12.22 26.13 1.37
C PRO A 136 -12.07 27.21 2.46
N GLN A 137 -13.00 28.17 2.50
CA GLN A 137 -13.03 29.24 3.49
C GLN A 137 -13.37 28.79 4.92
N ASP A 138 -14.01 27.63 5.08
CA ASP A 138 -14.38 27.08 6.40
C ASP A 138 -13.18 26.45 7.12
N VAL A 139 -12.12 26.13 6.35
CA VAL A 139 -10.90 25.46 6.81
C VAL A 139 -9.66 26.08 6.14
N PRO A 140 -9.35 27.35 6.44
CA PRO A 140 -8.22 28.04 5.81
C PRO A 140 -6.91 27.31 6.14
N PRO A 141 -6.05 27.03 5.14
CA PRO A 141 -4.77 26.37 5.39
C PRO A 141 -3.83 27.29 6.16
N GLU A 142 -3.11 26.71 7.13
CA GLU A 142 -2.09 27.38 7.94
C GLU A 142 -0.68 26.88 7.56
N GLU A 143 -0.01 26.14 8.46
CA GLU A 143 1.32 25.58 8.23
C GLU A 143 1.28 24.30 7.37
N VAL A 144 2.29 24.12 6.52
CA VAL A 144 2.49 22.86 5.80
C VAL A 144 3.02 21.81 6.76
N LEU A 145 2.22 20.79 7.04
CA LEU A 145 2.60 19.65 7.88
C LEU A 145 3.41 18.61 7.10
N GLY A 146 3.19 18.52 5.79
CA GLY A 146 3.95 17.62 4.93
C GLY A 146 3.51 17.68 3.47
N SER A 147 4.34 17.13 2.59
CA SER A 147 4.04 16.97 1.18
C SER A 147 4.36 15.55 0.71
N GLY A 148 3.52 15.03 -0.17
CA GLY A 148 3.61 13.68 -0.73
C GLY A 148 3.28 13.66 -2.23
N ALA A 149 3.33 12.48 -2.83
CA ALA A 149 3.07 12.31 -4.26
C ALA A 149 1.60 12.63 -4.65
N SER A 150 0.67 12.51 -3.70
CA SER A 150 -0.75 12.79 -3.88
C SER A 150 -1.14 14.25 -3.57
N GLY A 151 -0.25 15.04 -2.96
CA GLY A 151 -0.53 16.43 -2.60
C GLY A 151 0.11 16.90 -1.29
N GLU A 152 -0.45 17.97 -0.73
CA GLU A 152 0.08 18.66 0.46
C GLU A 152 -0.88 18.53 1.63
N VAL A 153 -0.34 18.41 2.83
CA VAL A 153 -1.11 18.38 4.07
C VAL A 153 -0.83 19.67 4.84
N HIS A 154 -1.90 20.42 5.10
CA HIS A 154 -1.84 21.71 5.81
C HIS A 154 -2.54 21.58 7.15
N ALA A 155 -2.02 22.20 8.20
CA ALA A 155 -2.76 22.39 9.44
C ALA A 155 -3.92 23.38 9.20
N SER A 156 -5.01 23.23 9.94
CA SER A 156 -6.11 24.18 9.95
C SER A 156 -6.93 24.04 11.23
N ILE A 157 -7.94 24.90 11.39
CA ILE A 157 -8.89 24.88 12.50
C ILE A 157 -10.30 24.84 11.92
N TYR A 158 -11.10 23.87 12.37
CA TYR A 158 -12.52 23.75 12.05
C TYR A 158 -13.33 23.69 13.33
N GLN A 159 -14.30 24.60 13.51
CA GLN A 159 -15.16 24.67 14.71
C GLN A 159 -14.38 24.60 16.04
N SER A 160 -13.28 25.36 16.14
CA SER A 160 -12.38 25.40 17.30
C SER A 160 -11.62 24.09 17.58
N GLN A 161 -11.63 23.14 16.65
CA GLN A 161 -10.84 21.91 16.72
C GLN A 161 -9.70 21.97 15.70
N ALA A 162 -8.53 21.48 16.10
CA ALA A 162 -7.39 21.39 15.19
C ALA A 162 -7.59 20.24 14.21
N VAL A 163 -7.49 20.54 12.92
CA VAL A 163 -7.67 19.60 11.81
C VAL A 163 -6.47 19.65 10.87
N ALA A 164 -6.39 18.70 9.94
CA ALA A 164 -5.47 18.74 8.82
C ALA A 164 -6.24 18.66 7.50
N VAL A 165 -5.80 19.44 6.51
CA VAL A 165 -6.37 19.48 5.17
C VAL A 165 -5.38 18.84 4.21
N LYS A 166 -5.69 17.65 3.70
CA LYS A 166 -4.94 17.01 2.62
C LYS A 166 -5.49 17.53 1.30
N ARG A 167 -4.79 18.47 0.68
CA ARG A 167 -5.12 19.04 -0.62
C ARG A 167 -4.47 18.20 -1.72
N PHE A 168 -5.27 17.74 -2.67
CA PHE A 168 -4.78 17.00 -3.83
C PHE A 168 -4.31 17.99 -4.90
N VAL A 169 -3.01 17.98 -5.19
CA VAL A 169 -2.39 18.93 -6.15
C VAL A 169 -2.48 18.42 -7.59
N ALA A 170 -2.64 17.11 -7.75
CA ALA A 170 -2.90 16.45 -9.02
C ALA A 170 -4.04 15.45 -8.82
N ASP A 171 -4.86 15.25 -9.85
CA ASP A 171 -5.89 14.19 -9.86
C ASP A 171 -5.27 12.79 -9.76
N VAL A 172 -4.00 12.65 -10.11
CA VAL A 172 -3.32 11.38 -10.32
C VAL A 172 -2.00 11.30 -9.54
N SER A 173 -1.82 10.21 -8.80
CA SER A 173 -0.55 9.82 -8.15
C SER A 173 -0.17 8.40 -8.54
N PRO A 174 1.10 7.96 -8.49
CA PRO A 174 1.50 6.59 -8.86
C PRO A 174 0.70 5.45 -8.19
N ASP A 175 -0.05 5.78 -7.15
CA ASP A 175 -0.86 4.87 -6.35
C ASP A 175 -2.35 4.85 -6.74
N GLY A 176 -2.88 5.88 -7.43
CA GLY A 176 -4.29 5.97 -7.83
C GLY A 176 -4.76 7.39 -8.14
N HIS A 177 -6.06 7.56 -8.42
CA HIS A 177 -6.66 8.89 -8.51
C HIS A 177 -6.98 9.44 -7.12
N ALA A 178 -6.95 10.77 -7.00
CA ALA A 178 -7.41 11.50 -5.82
C ALA A 178 -8.85 11.12 -5.44
N ARG A 179 -9.73 10.95 -6.43
CA ARG A 179 -11.12 10.54 -6.21
C ARG A 179 -11.26 9.17 -5.53
N ASP A 180 -10.36 8.22 -5.84
CA ASP A 180 -10.41 6.87 -5.28
C ASP A 180 -10.00 6.90 -3.81
N GLU A 181 -8.93 7.65 -3.50
CA GLU A 181 -8.51 7.90 -2.12
C GLU A 181 -9.60 8.62 -1.31
N ILE A 182 -10.24 9.65 -1.88
CA ILE A 182 -11.35 10.37 -1.25
C ILE A 182 -12.52 9.41 -0.97
N ALA A 183 -12.89 8.57 -1.95
CA ALA A 183 -13.99 7.62 -1.80
C ALA A 183 -13.74 6.61 -0.67
N VAL A 184 -12.55 6.00 -0.63
CA VAL A 184 -12.15 5.11 0.47
C VAL A 184 -12.20 5.86 1.80
N SER A 185 -11.56 7.01 1.88
CA SER A 185 -11.46 7.82 3.11
C SER A 185 -12.84 8.21 3.65
N CYS A 186 -13.79 8.55 2.79
CA CYS A 186 -15.12 9.01 3.20
C CYS A 186 -16.07 7.87 3.60
N CYS A 187 -15.80 6.61 3.26
CA CYS A 187 -16.68 5.49 3.59
C CYS A 187 -16.26 4.70 4.85
N ILE A 188 -15.11 5.01 5.44
CA ILE A 188 -14.52 4.28 6.58
C ILE A 188 -14.66 5.05 7.90
N ASP A 189 -14.89 4.33 9.00
CA ASP A 189 -14.85 4.86 10.37
C ASP A 189 -14.37 3.79 11.33
N HIS A 190 -13.16 3.97 11.86
CA HIS A 190 -12.56 3.03 12.79
C HIS A 190 -11.56 3.76 13.69
N PRO A 191 -11.46 3.42 14.99
CA PRO A 191 -10.57 4.12 15.94
C PRO A 191 -9.08 4.09 15.56
N HIS A 192 -8.67 3.12 14.72
CA HIS A 192 -7.30 2.95 14.24
C HIS A 192 -7.12 3.37 12.77
N LEU A 193 -8.07 4.10 12.21
CA LEU A 193 -8.01 4.73 10.89
C LEU A 193 -8.11 6.25 11.05
N ILE A 194 -7.52 7.00 10.12
CA ILE A 194 -7.60 8.47 10.20
C ILE A 194 -9.05 8.92 10.06
N LYS A 195 -9.54 9.73 11.01
CA LYS A 195 -10.93 10.19 11.01
C LYS A 195 -11.12 11.30 9.98
N VAL A 196 -11.96 11.05 9.00
CA VAL A 196 -12.39 12.06 8.02
C VAL A 196 -13.61 12.80 8.54
N ILE A 197 -13.53 14.13 8.50
CA ILE A 197 -14.59 15.06 8.93
C ILE A 197 -15.42 15.48 7.72
N GLY A 198 -14.75 15.74 6.60
CA GLY A 198 -15.40 16.24 5.40
C GLY A 198 -14.47 16.27 4.20
N MET A 199 -15.04 16.64 3.06
CA MET A 199 -14.33 16.83 1.80
C MET A 199 -14.64 18.21 1.22
N ILE A 200 -13.70 18.71 0.45
CA ILE A 200 -13.83 19.92 -0.37
C ILE A 200 -13.82 19.47 -1.82
N VAL A 201 -14.80 19.92 -2.60
CA VAL A 201 -14.93 19.52 -4.01
C VAL A 201 -13.87 20.21 -4.88
N GLU A 202 -13.65 21.52 -4.68
CA GLU A 202 -12.73 22.31 -5.49
C GLU A 202 -11.96 23.32 -4.62
N PRO A 203 -10.61 23.25 -4.56
CA PRO A 203 -9.79 22.14 -5.07
C PRO A 203 -10.04 20.87 -4.25
N PRO A 204 -9.99 19.67 -4.89
CA PRO A 204 -10.22 18.41 -4.19
C PRO A 204 -9.35 18.27 -2.94
N SER A 205 -9.99 18.10 -1.79
CA SER A 205 -9.29 17.99 -0.50
C SER A 205 -10.05 17.12 0.51
N LEU A 206 -9.32 16.49 1.42
CA LEU A 206 -9.87 15.82 2.60
C LEU A 206 -9.57 16.65 3.86
N VAL A 207 -10.58 16.84 4.70
CA VAL A 207 -10.43 17.42 6.04
C VAL A 207 -10.47 16.28 7.05
N VAL A 208 -9.36 16.10 7.75
CA VAL A 208 -9.16 15.00 8.71
C VAL A 208 -8.85 15.53 10.10
N GLY A 209 -9.20 14.76 11.13
CA GLY A 209 -8.81 15.07 12.51
C GLY A 209 -7.29 15.03 12.68
N ARG A 210 -6.71 15.90 13.53
CA ARG A 210 -5.28 15.82 13.85
C ARG A 210 -4.98 14.54 14.64
N VAL A 211 -3.97 13.82 14.17
CA VAL A 211 -3.40 12.65 14.84
C VAL A 211 -2.18 13.10 15.64
N GLN A 212 -2.08 12.67 16.90
CA GLN A 212 -0.95 13.00 17.79
C GLN A 212 0.26 12.05 17.64
N GLY A 213 0.09 10.95 16.90
CA GLY A 213 1.14 9.95 16.69
C GLY A 213 2.28 10.43 15.79
N GLN A 214 3.42 9.75 15.90
CA GLN A 214 4.64 10.07 15.12
C GLN A 214 4.99 8.93 14.16
N GLN A 215 5.59 9.26 13.02
CA GLN A 215 6.09 8.25 12.09
C GLN A 215 7.18 7.41 12.75
N MET A 216 7.07 6.08 12.66
CA MET A 216 8.03 5.16 13.29
C MET A 216 9.28 4.92 12.44
N ALA A 217 9.18 5.11 11.13
CA ALA A 217 10.22 4.75 10.19
C ALA A 217 10.14 5.65 8.95
N ALA A 218 11.29 5.89 8.32
CA ALA A 218 11.37 6.58 7.05
C ALA A 218 11.05 5.65 5.87
N LYS A 219 10.59 6.26 4.76
CA LYS A 219 10.31 5.55 3.51
C LYS A 219 11.54 4.76 3.00
N PRO A 220 11.32 3.62 2.31
CA PRO A 220 12.38 2.86 1.66
C PRO A 220 13.19 3.71 0.68
N ASN A 221 14.41 3.27 0.39
CA ASN A 221 15.31 3.88 -0.60
C ASN A 221 15.96 2.79 -1.47
N LEU A 222 16.87 3.19 -2.35
CA LEU A 222 17.62 2.27 -3.21
C LEU A 222 18.28 1.10 -2.45
N GLN A 223 18.83 1.34 -1.26
CA GLN A 223 19.55 0.31 -0.50
C GLN A 223 18.63 -0.67 0.23
N SER A 224 17.50 -0.19 0.72
CA SER A 224 16.51 -0.98 1.46
C SER A 224 15.46 -1.60 0.55
N LEU A 225 15.43 -1.20 -0.72
CA LEU A 225 14.50 -1.60 -1.78
C LEU A 225 13.04 -1.32 -1.41
N LEU A 226 12.41 -2.23 -0.66
CA LEU A 226 11.04 -2.13 -0.17
C LEU A 226 10.95 -1.98 1.34
N ARG A 227 12.03 -2.18 2.11
CA ARG A 227 11.96 -2.11 3.58
C ARG A 227 12.04 -0.68 4.10
N CYS A 228 11.23 -0.34 5.10
CA CYS A 228 11.34 0.95 5.78
C CYS A 228 12.70 1.08 6.48
N ARG A 229 13.16 2.33 6.60
CA ARG A 229 14.41 2.66 7.28
C ARG A 229 14.11 3.16 8.69
N TRP A 230 14.90 2.71 9.64
CA TRP A 230 14.69 2.98 11.06
C TRP A 230 15.95 3.63 11.61
N ASP A 231 15.79 4.54 12.57
CA ASP A 231 16.91 5.23 13.18
C ASP A 231 17.77 4.26 14.01
N ASP A 232 19.08 4.55 14.07
CA ASP A 232 20.02 3.75 14.84
C ASP A 232 19.63 3.75 16.32
N GLY A 233 19.64 2.57 16.94
CA GLY A 233 19.27 2.41 18.35
C GLY A 233 17.76 2.37 18.62
N THR A 234 16.90 2.44 17.60
CA THR A 234 15.45 2.22 17.75
C THR A 234 15.17 0.90 18.46
N SER A 235 14.47 0.97 19.58
CA SER A 235 14.16 -0.17 20.43
C SER A 235 12.76 -0.04 21.02
N PHE A 236 12.01 -1.15 21.07
CA PHE A 236 10.63 -1.18 21.55
C PHE A 236 10.46 -2.18 22.70
N GLN A 237 9.54 -1.87 23.60
CA GLN A 237 8.99 -2.82 24.57
C GLN A 237 7.89 -3.66 23.90
N ILE A 238 7.72 -4.89 24.37
CA ILE A 238 6.77 -5.84 23.79
C ILE A 238 5.32 -5.37 23.91
N GLU A 239 4.97 -4.70 25.00
CA GLU A 239 3.62 -4.17 25.26
C GLU A 239 3.25 -3.08 24.25
N PHE A 240 4.20 -2.20 23.93
CA PHE A 240 4.02 -1.19 22.89
C PHE A 240 3.79 -1.85 21.54
N LEU A 241 4.66 -2.79 21.19
CA LEU A 241 4.63 -3.51 19.92
C LEU A 241 3.33 -4.29 19.70
N LEU A 242 2.85 -4.99 20.73
CA LEU A 242 1.58 -5.71 20.68
C LEU A 242 0.38 -4.78 20.56
N ARG A 243 0.42 -3.58 21.17
CA ARG A 243 -0.65 -2.58 21.00
C ARG A 243 -0.67 -1.99 19.59
N VAL A 244 0.49 -1.69 19.01
CA VAL A 244 0.59 -1.23 17.62
C VAL A 244 0.09 -2.31 16.67
N ALA A 245 0.59 -3.54 16.82
CA ALA A 245 0.17 -4.69 16.00
C ALA A 245 -1.36 -4.91 16.08
N ALA A 246 -1.94 -4.90 17.27
CA ALA A 246 -3.39 -5.07 17.46
C ALA A 246 -4.20 -3.93 16.84
N SER A 247 -3.74 -2.67 17.00
CA SER A 247 -4.40 -1.49 16.41
C SER A 247 -4.53 -1.64 14.89
N ILE A 248 -3.43 -2.00 14.24
CA ILE A 248 -3.36 -2.11 12.78
C ILE A 248 -4.05 -3.36 12.26
N ALA A 249 -3.93 -4.50 12.95
CA ALA A 249 -4.70 -5.70 12.59
C ALA A 249 -6.22 -5.45 12.67
N SER A 250 -6.69 -4.72 13.69
CA SER A 250 -8.10 -4.33 13.82
C SER A 250 -8.55 -3.42 12.68
N ALA A 251 -7.72 -2.43 12.32
CA ALA A 251 -8.00 -1.53 11.21
C ALA A 251 -8.11 -2.28 9.87
N LEU A 252 -7.18 -3.19 9.59
CA LEU A 252 -7.15 -3.98 8.36
C LEU A 252 -8.29 -4.99 8.32
N ALA A 253 -8.64 -5.64 9.45
CA ALA A 253 -9.83 -6.49 9.56
C ALA A 253 -11.11 -5.71 9.18
N TYR A 254 -11.24 -4.48 9.67
CA TYR A 254 -12.36 -3.60 9.33
C TYR A 254 -12.39 -3.27 7.83
N LEU A 255 -11.27 -2.87 7.23
CA LEU A 255 -11.20 -2.57 5.79
C LEU A 255 -11.59 -3.78 4.94
N HIS A 256 -11.04 -4.97 5.22
CA HIS A 256 -11.38 -6.19 4.49
C HIS A 256 -12.82 -6.63 4.70
N SER A 257 -13.44 -6.34 5.84
CA SER A 257 -14.87 -6.57 6.06
C SER A 257 -15.77 -5.76 5.12
N LEU A 258 -15.27 -4.61 4.64
CA LEU A 258 -15.91 -3.76 3.65
C LEU A 258 -15.47 -4.07 2.21
N GLY A 259 -14.61 -5.08 1.99
CA GLY A 259 -14.03 -5.32 0.67
C GLY A 259 -13.11 -4.21 0.20
N ILE A 260 -12.39 -3.58 1.13
CA ILE A 260 -11.36 -2.56 0.84
C ILE A 260 -10.00 -3.17 1.13
N CYS A 261 -9.07 -3.02 0.20
CA CYS A 261 -7.66 -3.31 0.44
C CYS A 261 -6.90 -2.00 0.63
N HIS A 262 -6.01 -1.92 1.62
CA HIS A 262 -5.20 -0.72 1.84
C HIS A 262 -4.10 -0.56 0.77
N GLY A 263 -3.42 -1.64 0.40
CA GLY A 263 -2.44 -1.71 -0.69
C GLY A 263 -1.02 -1.23 -0.34
N ASP A 264 -0.86 -0.36 0.66
CA ASP A 264 0.44 0.24 1.05
C ASP A 264 0.72 0.16 2.57
N VAL A 265 0.53 -1.02 3.19
CA VAL A 265 0.77 -1.21 4.64
C VAL A 265 2.27 -1.17 4.95
N TYR A 266 2.72 -0.05 5.52
CA TYR A 266 4.11 0.20 5.91
C TYR A 266 4.21 0.90 7.27
N ALA A 267 5.35 0.73 7.95
CA ALA A 267 5.67 1.45 9.19
C ALA A 267 5.63 2.99 9.05
N HIS A 268 5.92 3.52 7.86
CA HIS A 268 5.92 4.98 7.62
C HIS A 268 4.51 5.56 7.41
N ASN A 269 3.52 4.69 7.21
CA ASN A 269 2.10 5.02 7.09
C ASN A 269 1.34 4.74 8.40
N ILE A 270 2.06 4.48 9.50
CA ILE A 270 1.49 4.13 10.80
C ILE A 270 1.98 5.15 11.85
N LEU A 271 1.03 5.74 12.57
CA LEU A 271 1.26 6.79 13.55
C LEU A 271 0.83 6.31 14.95
N PRO A 272 1.71 5.65 15.72
CA PRO A 272 1.44 5.33 17.12
C PRO A 272 1.55 6.55 18.03
N ASP A 273 0.69 6.61 19.04
CA ASP A 273 0.88 7.44 20.23
C ASP A 273 1.91 6.81 21.21
N ALA A 274 2.23 7.51 22.29
CA ALA A 274 3.17 7.00 23.31
C ALA A 274 2.68 5.73 24.03
N SER A 275 1.38 5.46 24.00
CA SER A 275 0.79 4.23 24.56
C SER A 275 0.89 3.07 23.56
N GLY A 276 1.13 3.32 22.27
CA GLY A 276 1.11 2.31 21.21
C GLY A 276 -0.27 2.11 20.58
N ASN A 277 -1.24 2.99 20.84
CA ASN A 277 -2.44 3.03 19.99
C ASN A 277 -2.04 3.66 18.67
N ALA A 278 -2.24 2.93 17.57
CA ALA A 278 -1.78 3.35 16.26
C ALA A 278 -2.93 3.67 15.33
N VAL A 279 -2.70 4.64 14.46
CA VAL A 279 -3.58 5.00 13.35
C VAL A 279 -2.86 4.66 12.05
N LEU A 280 -3.55 3.96 11.15
CA LEU A 280 -3.13 3.76 9.76
C LEU A 280 -3.60 4.95 8.91
N CYS A 281 -2.75 5.40 8.00
CA CYS A 281 -3.02 6.52 7.11
C CYS A 281 -2.45 6.27 5.70
N ASP A 282 -2.77 7.18 4.77
CA ASP A 282 -2.40 7.14 3.34
C ASP A 282 -3.12 6.04 2.53
N TYR A 283 -4.31 6.36 2.02
CA TYR A 283 -5.13 5.44 1.25
C TYR A 283 -4.93 5.60 -0.27
N GLY A 284 -3.82 6.22 -0.68
CA GLY A 284 -3.55 6.48 -2.09
C GLY A 284 -3.50 5.22 -2.96
N ALA A 285 -3.07 4.09 -2.40
CA ALA A 285 -3.01 2.79 -3.08
C ALA A 285 -4.26 1.93 -2.89
N SER A 286 -5.19 2.38 -2.04
CA SER A 286 -6.32 1.59 -1.61
C SER A 286 -7.36 1.44 -2.72
N PHE A 287 -8.08 0.33 -2.72
CA PHE A 287 -9.13 0.07 -3.71
C PHE A 287 -10.20 -0.87 -3.18
N PHE A 288 -11.38 -0.80 -3.79
CA PHE A 288 -12.51 -1.67 -3.51
C PHE A 288 -12.39 -2.96 -4.34
N TYR A 289 -12.73 -4.10 -3.74
CA TYR A 289 -12.72 -5.40 -4.39
C TYR A 289 -13.91 -6.26 -3.93
N THR A 290 -14.36 -7.15 -4.80
CA THR A 290 -15.25 -8.25 -4.44
C THR A 290 -14.43 -9.50 -4.16
N LYS A 291 -14.89 -10.33 -3.20
CA LYS A 291 -14.24 -11.64 -2.95
C LYS A 291 -14.21 -12.45 -4.24
N GLY A 292 -13.04 -12.99 -4.55
CA GLY A 292 -12.76 -13.68 -5.80
C GLY A 292 -11.52 -14.56 -5.68
N PRO A 293 -10.95 -14.99 -6.82
CA PRO A 293 -9.83 -15.92 -6.85
C PRO A 293 -8.54 -15.31 -6.29
N VAL A 294 -8.34 -13.99 -6.47
CA VAL A 294 -7.18 -13.29 -5.91
C VAL A 294 -7.40 -13.03 -4.41
N PRO A 295 -6.55 -13.57 -3.52
CA PRO A 295 -6.73 -13.48 -2.08
C PRO A 295 -6.12 -12.16 -1.53
N TRP A 296 -6.72 -11.02 -1.87
CA TRP A 296 -6.20 -9.69 -1.51
C TRP A 296 -5.88 -9.53 -0.01
N GLU A 297 -6.77 -10.05 0.86
CA GLU A 297 -6.54 -10.05 2.31
C GLU A 297 -5.26 -10.81 2.68
N ALA A 298 -5.03 -12.00 2.13
CA ALA A 298 -3.82 -12.76 2.43
C ALA A 298 -2.53 -12.10 1.89
N GLN A 299 -2.62 -11.31 0.81
CA GLN A 299 -1.49 -10.50 0.33
C GLN A 299 -1.20 -9.33 1.28
N GLU A 300 -2.25 -8.65 1.76
CA GLU A 300 -2.12 -7.56 2.73
C GLU A 300 -1.65 -8.06 4.12
N VAL A 301 -2.06 -9.27 4.53
CA VAL A 301 -1.55 -9.97 5.73
C VAL A 301 -0.03 -10.16 5.66
N ARG A 302 0.54 -10.41 4.47
CA ARG A 302 1.99 -10.47 4.31
C ARG A 302 2.63 -9.10 4.57
N ALA A 303 2.10 -8.02 4.00
CA ALA A 303 2.61 -6.67 4.26
C ALA A 303 2.58 -6.32 5.76
N TYR A 304 1.46 -6.63 6.43
CA TYR A 304 1.33 -6.52 7.87
C TYR A 304 2.41 -7.34 8.61
N GLY A 305 2.58 -8.62 8.25
CA GLY A 305 3.57 -9.50 8.85
C GLY A 305 5.00 -8.97 8.68
N LEU A 306 5.35 -8.46 7.50
CA LEU A 306 6.66 -7.86 7.21
C LEU A 306 6.94 -6.63 8.07
N PHE A 307 5.95 -5.74 8.19
CA PHE A 307 6.01 -4.55 9.03
C PHE A 307 6.24 -4.92 10.49
N VAL A 308 5.41 -5.81 11.05
CA VAL A 308 5.52 -6.21 12.46
C VAL A 308 6.81 -6.98 12.72
N ASN A 309 7.26 -7.81 11.77
CA ASN A 309 8.54 -8.51 11.87
C ASN A 309 9.73 -7.53 11.95
N ASP A 310 9.70 -6.44 11.19
CA ASP A 310 10.72 -5.39 11.26
C ASP A 310 10.72 -4.72 12.65
N MET A 311 9.57 -4.53 13.28
CA MET A 311 9.50 -4.05 14.67
C MET A 311 9.99 -5.09 15.67
N ILE A 312 9.64 -6.37 15.52
CA ILE A 312 10.09 -7.47 16.41
C ILE A 312 11.62 -7.59 16.41
N ALA A 313 12.28 -7.34 15.28
CA ALA A 313 13.74 -7.32 15.20
C ALA A 313 14.38 -6.30 16.16
N ARG A 314 13.61 -5.27 16.53
CA ARG A 314 13.97 -4.12 17.39
C ARG A 314 13.40 -4.23 18.81
N LEU A 315 12.98 -5.41 19.26
CA LEU A 315 12.63 -5.63 20.65
C LEU A 315 13.86 -5.50 21.57
N SER A 316 13.69 -4.77 22.67
CA SER A 316 14.69 -4.63 23.75
C SER A 316 15.02 -5.98 24.41
N SER A 317 14.01 -6.83 24.59
CA SER A 317 14.13 -8.19 25.15
C SER A 317 13.57 -9.23 24.18
N LYS A 318 14.34 -10.31 23.93
CA LYS A 318 14.04 -11.30 22.88
C LYS A 318 13.73 -12.71 23.41
N THR A 319 13.78 -12.91 24.72
CA THR A 319 13.77 -14.24 25.37
C THR A 319 12.43 -14.62 26.03
N ASP A 320 11.45 -13.72 26.03
CA ASP A 320 10.13 -13.96 26.62
C ASP A 320 9.31 -15.00 25.83
N THR A 321 8.53 -15.83 26.54
CA THR A 321 7.56 -16.75 25.95
C THR A 321 6.48 -16.01 25.15
N SER A 322 6.04 -14.84 25.61
CA SER A 322 5.11 -13.96 24.89
C SER A 322 5.71 -13.50 23.56
N VAL A 323 7.01 -13.16 23.54
CA VAL A 323 7.74 -12.81 22.32
C VAL A 323 7.83 -14.00 21.36
N ARG A 324 8.02 -15.23 21.86
CA ARG A 324 8.03 -16.44 21.01
C ARG A 324 6.67 -16.69 20.35
N ARG A 325 5.58 -16.59 21.11
CA ARG A 325 4.22 -16.75 20.54
C ARG A 325 3.89 -15.64 19.54
N PHE A 326 4.24 -14.40 19.86
CA PHE A 326 4.05 -13.27 18.95
C PHE A 326 4.85 -13.45 17.65
N ARG A 327 6.12 -13.86 17.73
CA ARG A 327 6.92 -14.23 16.54
C ARG A 327 6.25 -15.33 15.72
N SER A 328 5.73 -16.37 16.36
CA SER A 328 5.06 -17.46 15.65
C SER A 328 3.83 -17.02 14.88
N LEU A 329 3.02 -16.11 15.43
CA LEU A 329 1.87 -15.51 14.74
C LEU A 329 2.35 -14.71 13.51
N ILE A 330 3.35 -13.86 13.68
CA ILE A 330 3.86 -13.01 12.60
C ILE A 330 4.56 -13.82 11.50
N THR A 331 5.25 -14.91 11.84
CA THR A 331 5.79 -15.85 10.83
C THR A 331 4.69 -16.43 9.95
N ARG A 332 3.56 -16.86 10.53
CA ARG A 332 2.41 -17.39 9.75
C ARG A 332 1.80 -16.34 8.82
N CYS A 333 1.84 -15.07 9.18
CA CYS A 333 1.39 -13.98 8.31
C CYS A 333 2.24 -13.86 7.02
N MET A 334 3.46 -14.38 7.03
CA MET A 334 4.40 -14.31 5.90
C MET A 334 4.61 -15.67 5.22
N GLU A 335 3.86 -16.69 5.60
CA GLU A 335 4.04 -18.06 5.13
C GLU A 335 3.59 -18.25 3.67
N GLU A 336 4.17 -19.27 3.02
CA GLU A 336 3.83 -19.73 1.68
C GLU A 336 3.28 -21.18 1.82
N PRO A 337 2.20 -21.57 1.10
CA PRO A 337 1.47 -20.80 0.10
C PRO A 337 0.56 -19.71 0.72
N THR A 338 0.09 -18.78 -0.11
CA THR A 338 -0.72 -17.61 0.28
C THR A 338 -1.91 -17.98 1.17
N GLN A 339 -2.54 -19.13 0.91
CA GLN A 339 -3.74 -19.62 1.58
C GLN A 339 -3.49 -20.11 3.02
N SER A 340 -2.23 -20.34 3.41
CA SER A 340 -1.86 -20.73 4.78
C SER A 340 -1.87 -19.56 5.77
N ARG A 341 -1.96 -18.33 5.27
CA ARG A 341 -1.94 -17.13 6.11
C ARG A 341 -3.26 -16.98 6.86
N PRO A 342 -3.23 -16.57 8.15
CA PRO A 342 -4.45 -16.29 8.90
C PRO A 342 -5.18 -15.07 8.32
N LEU A 343 -6.50 -15.01 8.49
CA LEU A 343 -7.27 -13.80 8.21
C LEU A 343 -6.99 -12.75 9.28
N PHE A 344 -7.25 -11.46 8.99
CA PHE A 344 -7.03 -10.42 10.00
C PHE A 344 -7.89 -10.60 11.24
N GLN A 345 -9.10 -11.14 11.09
CA GLN A 345 -9.97 -11.44 12.23
C GLN A 345 -9.32 -12.45 13.20
N ASP A 346 -8.63 -13.47 12.69
CA ASP A 346 -7.93 -14.47 13.49
C ASP A 346 -6.69 -13.84 14.16
N ILE A 347 -5.95 -13.01 13.42
CA ILE A 347 -4.81 -12.26 13.95
C ILE A 347 -5.22 -11.39 15.13
N VAL A 348 -6.34 -10.65 15.03
CA VAL A 348 -6.87 -9.80 16.10
C VAL A 348 -7.17 -10.64 17.35
N GLN A 349 -7.88 -11.76 17.21
CA GLN A 349 -8.23 -12.64 18.33
C GLN A 349 -6.97 -13.18 19.04
N GLU A 350 -5.97 -13.63 18.28
CA GLU A 350 -4.73 -14.14 18.85
C GLU A 350 -3.92 -13.04 19.56
N LEU A 351 -3.89 -11.82 19.02
CA LEU A 351 -3.23 -10.68 19.66
C LEU A 351 -3.91 -10.28 20.96
N ASP A 352 -5.24 -10.34 21.03
CA ASP A 352 -5.97 -10.03 22.26
C ASP A 352 -5.70 -11.07 23.36
N VAL A 353 -5.57 -12.36 22.99
CA VAL A 353 -5.12 -13.41 23.92
C VAL A 353 -3.69 -13.13 24.40
N LEU A 354 -2.76 -12.75 23.52
CA LEU A 354 -1.39 -12.42 23.90
C LEU A 354 -1.33 -11.22 24.84
N ARG A 355 -2.11 -10.17 24.57
CA ARG A 355 -2.18 -8.96 25.40
C ARG A 355 -2.77 -9.23 26.78
N SER A 356 -3.79 -10.09 26.85
CA SER A 356 -4.45 -10.44 28.11
C SER A 356 -3.54 -11.25 29.03
N ASN A 357 -2.64 -12.06 28.47
CA ASN A 357 -1.65 -12.85 29.24
C ASN A 357 -0.46 -12.02 29.79
N MET A 358 -0.35 -10.74 29.41
CA MET A 358 0.69 -9.82 29.93
C MET A 358 0.18 -8.86 31.01
N ARG A 359 -1.14 -8.86 31.28
CA ARG A 359 -1.73 -8.17 32.44
C ARG A 359 -1.71 -9.10 33.64
#